data_AF-A0A3B9A284-F1
#
_entry.id   AF-A0A3B9A284-F1
#
_cell.length_a   1.000
_cell.length_b   1.000
_cell.length_c   1.000
_cell.angle_alpha   90.00
_cell.angle_beta   90.00
_cell.angle_gamma   90.00
#
_symmetry.space_group_name_H-M   'P 1'
#
loop_
_entity.id
_entity.type
_entity.pdbx_description
1 polymer ?
#
loop_
_entity_poly.entity_id
_entity_poly.type
_entity_poly.pdbx_seq_one_letter_code
_entity_poly.pdbx_strand_id
1 'polypeptide(L)'
;SFSIEHPQTVRCVFFGLGADGTVGANKNSIKIIGEETDFHAQGYFVYDSKKSGSVTISHLRFGPRPIRAPYLIQPGQANFVACHQFTFLERLDVLKYAAPGAVFLLNSIYPPNQVWDHLPREVQQTIIDKKLKFYVIDAYEVAQKTGMGGRINTIMQT
;
A
#
# COMPACT_ATOMS: atom_id res chain seq x y z
N SER A 1 -13.25 19.36 -2.72
CA SER A 1 -13.73 17.97 -2.57
C SER A 1 -14.39 17.86 -1.20
N PHE A 2 -15.63 17.34 -1.13
CA PHE A 2 -16.34 17.12 0.12
C PHE A 2 -15.94 15.75 0.68
N SER A 3 -15.55 15.68 1.95
CA SER A 3 -15.19 14.42 2.63
C SER A 3 -16.03 14.28 3.90
N ILE A 4 -16.66 13.12 4.06
CA ILE A 4 -17.38 12.75 5.28
C ILE A 4 -16.48 12.02 6.29
N GLU A 5 -15.22 11.77 5.92
CA GLU A 5 -14.27 11.06 6.76
C GLU A 5 -13.63 12.03 7.76
N HIS A 6 -13.35 11.55 8.97
CA HIS A 6 -12.74 12.38 10.00
C HIS A 6 -11.29 12.74 9.60
N PRO A 7 -10.79 13.96 9.87
CA PRO A 7 -9.42 14.35 9.49
C PRO A 7 -8.32 13.45 10.07
N GLN A 8 -8.58 12.84 11.22
CA GLN A 8 -7.66 11.89 11.87
C GLN A 8 -7.79 10.44 11.35
N THR A 9 -8.67 10.18 10.39
CA THR A 9 -8.76 8.85 9.76
C THR A 9 -7.58 8.66 8.81
N VAL A 10 -6.72 7.71 9.14
CA VAL A 10 -5.61 7.27 8.29
C VAL A 10 -6.17 6.34 7.22
N ARG A 11 -5.82 6.61 5.97
CA ARG A 11 -6.24 5.82 4.80
C ARG A 11 -5.03 5.21 4.12
N CYS A 12 -5.05 3.90 3.92
CA CYS A 12 -3.95 3.15 3.34
C CYS A 12 -4.44 2.33 2.14
N VAL A 13 -3.66 2.32 1.06
CA VAL A 13 -3.91 1.47 -0.12
C VAL A 13 -2.71 0.60 -0.40
N PHE A 14 -2.92 -0.71 -0.53
CA PHE A 14 -1.86 -1.68 -0.78
C PHE A 14 -2.12 -2.43 -2.07
N PHE A 15 -1.14 -2.44 -2.96
CA PHE A 15 -1.16 -3.21 -4.20
C PHE A 15 -0.28 -4.45 -4.02
N GLY A 16 -0.90 -5.62 -4.09
CA GLY A 16 -0.24 -6.91 -3.96
C GLY A 16 -0.57 -7.85 -5.12
N LEU A 17 0.23 -8.88 -5.28
CA LEU A 17 -0.02 -9.99 -6.19
C LEU A 17 -0.86 -11.06 -5.49
N GLY A 18 -1.75 -11.72 -6.23
CA GLY A 18 -2.45 -12.90 -5.75
C GLY A 18 -1.47 -13.93 -5.19
N ALA A 19 -1.74 -14.39 -3.96
CA ALA A 19 -0.92 -15.33 -3.20
C ALA A 19 0.44 -14.82 -2.66
N ASP A 20 0.76 -13.52 -2.75
CA ASP A 20 1.98 -12.97 -2.10
C ASP A 20 1.84 -12.72 -0.59
N GLY A 21 0.64 -12.91 -0.04
CA GLY A 21 0.32 -12.75 1.39
C GLY A 21 -0.09 -11.33 1.80
N THR A 22 -0.14 -10.36 0.89
CA THR A 22 -0.52 -8.96 1.15
C THR A 22 -1.88 -8.83 1.82
N VAL A 23 -2.90 -9.52 1.29
CA VAL A 23 -4.26 -9.48 1.86
C VAL A 23 -4.29 -10.06 3.28
N GLY A 24 -3.55 -11.14 3.53
CA GLY A 24 -3.45 -11.77 4.84
C GLY A 24 -2.78 -10.84 5.87
N ALA A 25 -1.65 -10.24 5.50
CA ALA A 25 -0.95 -9.27 6.33
C ALA A 25 -1.82 -8.05 6.67
N ASN A 26 -2.59 -7.56 5.70
CA ASN A 26 -3.53 -6.46 5.90
C ASN A 26 -4.68 -6.83 6.84
N LYS A 27 -5.29 -8.02 6.68
CA LYS A 27 -6.30 -8.52 7.63
C LYS A 27 -5.76 -8.63 9.05
N ASN A 28 -4.52 -9.09 9.19
CA ASN A 28 -3.85 -9.17 10.48
C ASN A 28 -3.61 -7.77 11.08
N SER A 29 -3.14 -6.83 10.26
CA SER A 29 -2.91 -5.43 10.68
C SER A 29 -4.21 -4.75 11.15
N ILE A 30 -5.33 -5.02 10.47
CA ILE A 30 -6.66 -4.56 10.91
C ILE A 30 -7.00 -5.12 12.28
N LYS A 31 -6.78 -6.42 12.49
CA LYS A 31 -7.07 -7.09 13.74
C LYS A 31 -6.23 -6.50 14.87
N ILE A 32 -4.92 -6.40 14.68
CA ILE A 32 -4.00 -5.82 15.66
C ILE A 32 -4.42 -4.38 16.01
N ILE A 33 -4.65 -3.51 15.03
CA ILE A 33 -5.02 -2.12 15.33
C ILE A 33 -6.40 -2.03 15.98
N GLY A 34 -7.37 -2.83 15.53
CA GLY A 34 -8.73 -2.79 16.06
C GLY A 34 -8.92 -3.46 17.42
N GLU A 35 -8.05 -4.40 17.81
CA GLU A 35 -8.11 -5.10 19.10
C GLU A 35 -7.14 -4.52 20.14
N GLU A 36 -5.98 -3.99 19.71
CA GLU A 36 -4.92 -3.49 20.60
C GLU A 36 -4.93 -1.97 20.77
N THR A 37 -5.87 -1.26 20.15
CA THR A 37 -6.01 0.21 20.27
C THR A 37 -7.49 0.63 20.34
N ASP A 38 -7.74 1.87 20.77
CA ASP A 38 -9.09 2.47 20.74
C ASP A 38 -9.55 2.88 19.33
N PHE A 39 -8.78 2.58 18.28
CA PHE A 39 -9.13 2.96 16.92
C PHE A 39 -10.13 1.98 16.30
N HIS A 40 -11.09 2.55 15.60
CA HIS A 40 -11.90 1.79 14.67
C HIS A 40 -11.08 1.44 13.44
N ALA A 41 -11.17 0.19 13.00
CA ALA A 41 -10.50 -0.31 11.81
C ALA A 41 -11.52 -0.78 10.76
N GLN A 42 -11.26 -0.49 9.49
CA GLN A 42 -12.05 -0.95 8.36
C GLN A 42 -11.10 -1.46 7.26
N GLY A 43 -11.45 -2.59 6.65
CA GLY A 43 -10.76 -3.09 5.46
C GLY A 43 -11.71 -3.56 4.39
N TYR A 44 -11.39 -3.23 3.14
CA TYR A 44 -12.04 -3.77 1.96
C TYR A 44 -10.99 -4.25 0.97
N PHE A 45 -11.21 -5.39 0.34
CA PHE A 45 -10.21 -6.07 -0.49
C PHE A 45 -10.79 -6.32 -1.87
N VAL A 46 -10.17 -5.71 -2.88
CA VAL A 46 -10.52 -5.90 -4.30
C VAL A 46 -9.60 -6.97 -4.88
N TYR A 47 -10.19 -7.94 -5.57
CA TYR A 47 -9.48 -9.01 -6.26
C TYR A 47 -9.80 -8.93 -7.75
N ASP A 48 -8.80 -9.10 -8.60
CA ASP A 48 -9.01 -9.36 -10.02
C ASP A 48 -9.65 -10.75 -10.22
N SER A 49 -10.44 -10.91 -11.29
CA SER A 49 -11.18 -12.14 -11.60
C SER A 49 -10.28 -13.31 -12.04
N LYS A 50 -9.01 -13.03 -12.34
CA LYS A 50 -8.03 -14.03 -12.79
C LYS A 50 -7.52 -14.91 -11.66
N LYS A 51 -7.41 -16.22 -11.92
CA LYS A 51 -6.92 -17.23 -10.97
C LYS A 51 -5.42 -17.12 -10.63
N SER A 52 -4.59 -16.59 -11.52
CA SER A 52 -3.14 -16.45 -11.31
C SER A 52 -2.63 -15.10 -11.82
N GLY A 53 -1.62 -14.55 -11.13
CA GLY A 53 -1.06 -13.22 -11.44
C GLY A 53 -2.05 -12.06 -11.24
N SER A 54 -3.15 -12.30 -10.50
CA SER A 54 -4.18 -11.31 -10.24
C SER A 54 -3.66 -10.20 -9.32
N VAL A 55 -4.05 -8.98 -9.64
CA VAL A 55 -3.77 -7.83 -8.78
C VAL A 55 -4.78 -7.85 -7.63
N THR A 56 -4.28 -7.56 -6.43
CA THR A 56 -5.11 -7.33 -5.24
C THR A 56 -4.90 -5.89 -4.78
N ILE A 57 -6.00 -5.22 -4.40
CA ILE A 57 -5.96 -3.87 -3.86
C ILE A 57 -6.67 -3.87 -2.51
N SER A 58 -5.91 -3.66 -1.44
CA SER A 58 -6.44 -3.53 -0.09
C SER A 58 -6.67 -2.06 0.23
N HIS A 59 -7.89 -1.70 0.65
CA HIS A 59 -8.25 -0.38 1.14
C HIS A 59 -8.49 -0.44 2.64
N LEU A 60 -7.60 0.18 3.42
CA LEU A 60 -7.67 0.17 4.87
C LEU A 60 -7.92 1.57 5.42
N ARG A 61 -8.72 1.65 6.47
CA ARG A 61 -8.94 2.88 7.24
C ARG A 61 -8.82 2.61 8.72
N PHE A 62 -8.20 3.56 9.43
CA PHE A 62 -8.02 3.52 10.88
C PHE A 62 -8.32 4.89 11.46
N GLY A 63 -9.02 4.98 12.60
CA GLY A 63 -9.17 6.26 13.26
C GLY A 63 -10.01 6.22 14.54
N PRO A 64 -10.05 7.34 15.29
CA PRO A 64 -10.65 7.41 16.62
C PRO A 64 -12.19 7.46 16.61
N ARG A 65 -12.83 7.44 15.44
CA ARG A 65 -14.29 7.50 15.31
C ARG A 65 -14.81 6.36 14.43
N PRO A 66 -16.07 5.93 14.61
CA PRO A 66 -16.67 4.90 13.76
C PRO A 66 -16.56 5.24 12.27
N ILE A 67 -16.02 4.30 11.49
CA ILE A 67 -15.77 4.49 10.06
C ILE A 67 -17.02 4.09 9.26
N ARG A 68 -17.76 5.07 8.76
CA ARG A 68 -18.95 4.88 7.92
C ARG A 68 -18.67 5.19 6.45
N ALA A 69 -17.67 4.52 5.89
CA ALA A 69 -17.23 4.71 4.50
C ALA A 69 -17.34 3.39 3.71
N PRO A 70 -18.54 2.97 3.27
CA PRO A 70 -18.74 1.75 2.49
C PRO A 70 -18.32 1.93 1.02
N TYR A 71 -17.20 2.61 0.77
CA TYR A 71 -16.67 2.90 -0.55
C TYR A 71 -15.13 2.82 -0.53
N LEU A 72 -14.55 2.57 -1.71
CA LEU A 72 -13.10 2.51 -1.87
C LEU A 72 -12.46 3.86 -1.55
N ILE A 73 -11.22 3.85 -1.05
CA ILE A 73 -10.44 5.09 -0.93
C ILE A 73 -10.30 5.70 -2.33
N GLN A 74 -10.67 6.96 -2.48
CA GLN A 74 -10.72 7.63 -3.78
C GLN A 74 -9.36 8.23 -4.16
N PRO A 75 -9.16 8.63 -5.44
CA PRO A 75 -7.95 9.31 -5.87
C PRO A 75 -7.60 10.52 -4.99
N GLY A 76 -6.32 10.68 -4.65
CA GLY A 76 -5.81 11.80 -3.86
C GLY A 76 -6.16 11.77 -2.37
N GLN A 77 -6.63 10.64 -1.82
CA GLN A 77 -7.08 10.54 -0.43
C GLN A 77 -6.19 9.69 0.48
N ALA A 78 -5.41 8.76 -0.05
CA ALA A 78 -4.61 7.85 0.74
C ALA A 78 -3.44 8.58 1.39
N ASN A 79 -3.29 8.41 2.71
CA ASN A 79 -2.15 8.88 3.50
C ASN A 79 -0.91 8.00 3.28
N PHE A 80 -1.14 6.73 2.94
CA PHE A 80 -0.12 5.74 2.71
C PHE A 80 -0.49 4.88 1.50
N VAL A 81 0.44 4.70 0.58
CA VAL A 81 0.31 3.78 -0.55
C VAL A 81 1.50 2.83 -0.54
N ALA A 82 1.24 1.53 -0.63
CA ALA A 82 2.29 0.53 -0.78
C ALA A 82 2.12 -0.27 -2.08
N CYS A 83 3.23 -0.53 -2.75
CA CYS A 83 3.29 -1.34 -3.96
C CYS A 83 4.28 -2.49 -3.74
N HIS A 84 3.75 -3.71 -3.63
CA HIS A 84 4.55 -4.89 -3.27
C HIS A 84 5.19 -5.57 -4.49
N GLN A 85 4.85 -5.11 -5.71
CA GLN A 85 5.44 -5.57 -6.96
C GLN A 85 5.87 -4.37 -7.81
N PHE A 86 7.15 -4.30 -8.17
CA PHE A 86 7.69 -3.19 -8.97
C PHE A 86 6.99 -3.04 -10.33
N THR A 87 6.72 -4.16 -11.00
CA THR A 87 6.12 -4.20 -12.35
C THR A 87 4.70 -3.62 -12.42
N PHE A 88 4.03 -3.41 -11.29
CA PHE A 88 2.74 -2.73 -11.28
C PHE A 88 2.84 -1.26 -11.67
N LEU A 89 3.99 -0.62 -11.46
CA LEU A 89 4.21 0.78 -11.81
C LEU A 89 4.18 1.04 -13.31
N GLU A 90 4.44 0.02 -14.13
CA GLU A 90 4.39 0.11 -15.60
C GLU A 90 2.97 -0.11 -16.15
N ARG A 91 2.09 -0.74 -15.36
CA ARG A 91 0.80 -1.26 -15.84
C ARG A 91 -0.41 -0.60 -15.18
N LEU A 92 -0.21 0.00 -14.01
CA LEU A 92 -1.26 0.53 -13.16
C LEU A 92 -0.85 1.91 -12.66
N ASP A 93 -1.82 2.83 -12.65
CA ASP A 93 -1.68 4.08 -11.92
C ASP A 93 -1.87 3.82 -10.41
N VAL A 94 -0.79 3.38 -9.77
CA VAL A 94 -0.71 3.09 -8.32
C VAL A 94 -0.84 4.38 -7.51
N LEU A 95 -0.19 5.46 -7.96
CA LEU A 95 -0.08 6.71 -7.21
C LEU A 95 -1.29 7.63 -7.35
N LYS A 96 -2.31 7.30 -8.17
CA LYS A 96 -3.58 8.03 -8.19
C LYS A 96 -4.19 8.21 -6.82
N TYR A 97 -4.08 7.20 -5.95
CA TYR A 97 -4.68 7.22 -4.62
C TYR A 97 -3.93 8.12 -3.64
N ALA A 98 -2.63 8.35 -3.84
CA ALA A 98 -1.80 9.11 -2.91
C ALA A 98 -2.28 10.57 -2.80
N ALA A 99 -2.52 11.02 -1.58
CA ALA A 99 -2.73 12.43 -1.26
C ALA A 99 -1.38 13.20 -1.35
N PRO A 100 -1.41 14.54 -1.51
CA PRO A 100 -0.20 15.34 -1.36
C PRO A 100 0.48 15.11 0.00
N GLY A 101 1.79 14.92 0.02
CA GLY A 101 2.58 14.63 1.22
C GLY A 101 2.44 13.22 1.77
N ALA A 102 1.71 12.32 1.08
CA ALA A 102 1.53 10.94 1.50
C ALA A 102 2.84 10.14 1.47
N VAL A 103 2.84 9.03 2.18
CA VAL A 103 3.92 8.04 2.13
C VAL A 103 3.69 7.10 0.95
N PHE A 104 4.74 6.85 0.18
CA PHE A 104 4.77 5.80 -0.83
C PHE A 104 5.87 4.78 -0.49
N LEU A 105 5.48 3.54 -0.25
CA LEU A 105 6.38 2.41 0.00
C LEU A 105 6.43 1.49 -1.23
N LEU A 106 7.62 1.23 -1.74
CA LEU A 106 7.83 0.34 -2.88
C LEU A 106 8.73 -0.83 -2.50
N ASN A 107 8.25 -2.05 -2.78
CA ASN A 107 9.12 -3.21 -2.85
C ASN A 107 9.86 -3.20 -4.21
N SER A 108 11.18 -3.14 -4.18
CA SER A 108 12.01 -3.16 -5.38
C SER A 108 13.29 -3.93 -5.15
N ILE A 109 13.75 -4.65 -6.17
CA ILE A 109 15.09 -5.24 -6.21
C ILE A 109 16.20 -4.19 -6.41
N TYR A 110 15.81 -2.98 -6.84
CA TYR A 110 16.76 -1.90 -7.05
C TYR A 110 16.99 -1.17 -5.72
N PRO A 111 18.25 -0.91 -5.33
CA PRO A 111 18.55 -0.20 -4.10
C PRO A 111 18.08 1.26 -4.16
N PRO A 112 17.90 1.94 -3.00
CA PRO A 112 17.36 3.30 -2.94
C PRO A 112 18.11 4.34 -3.79
N ASN A 113 19.41 4.14 -4.04
CA ASN A 113 20.24 5.02 -4.85
C ASN A 113 20.10 4.80 -6.37
N GLN A 114 19.46 3.71 -6.82
CA GLN A 114 19.31 3.37 -8.24
C GLN A 114 17.84 3.30 -8.67
N VAL A 115 16.95 2.95 -7.73
CA VAL A 115 15.52 2.74 -8.01
C VAL A 115 14.87 3.90 -8.76
N TRP A 116 15.30 5.14 -8.49
CA TRP A 116 14.78 6.34 -9.13
C TRP A 116 14.85 6.25 -10.65
N ASP A 117 16.00 5.86 -11.19
CA ASP A 117 16.25 5.79 -12.64
C ASP A 117 15.48 4.66 -13.33
N HIS A 118 14.99 3.68 -12.55
CA HIS A 118 14.14 2.60 -13.05
C HIS A 118 12.64 2.93 -13.01
N LEU A 119 12.22 3.99 -12.32
CA LEU A 119 10.81 4.37 -12.25
C LEU A 119 10.33 4.93 -13.60
N PRO A 120 9.11 4.60 -14.05
CA PRO A 120 8.48 5.30 -15.16
C PRO A 120 8.41 6.81 -14.91
N ARG A 121 8.61 7.63 -15.95
CA ARG A 121 8.62 9.11 -15.82
C ARG A 121 7.35 9.65 -15.18
N GLU A 122 6.19 9.08 -15.50
CA GLU A 122 4.90 9.49 -14.92
C GLU A 122 4.84 9.27 -13.40
N VAL A 123 5.44 8.17 -12.92
CA VAL A 123 5.54 7.84 -11.50
C VAL A 123 6.48 8.81 -10.81
N GLN A 124 7.67 9.08 -11.39
CA GLN A 124 8.60 10.09 -10.88
C GLN A 124 7.93 11.47 -10.76
N GLN A 125 7.24 11.90 -11.82
CA GLN A 125 6.54 13.18 -11.85
C GLN A 125 5.47 13.25 -10.76
N THR A 126 4.69 12.18 -10.58
CA THR A 126 3.67 12.11 -9.52
C THR A 126 4.28 12.19 -8.12
N ILE A 127 5.42 11.55 -7.88
CA ILE A 127 6.16 11.64 -6.61
C ILE A 127 6.57 13.07 -6.33
N ILE A 128 7.11 13.77 -7.33
CA ILE A 128 7.56 15.17 -7.22
C ILE A 128 6.37 16.10 -6.97
N ASP A 129 5.35 16.06 -7.83
CA ASP A 129 4.22 16.98 -7.81
C ASP A 129 3.44 16.88 -6.50
N LYS A 130 3.24 15.66 -6.02
CA LYS A 130 2.54 15.40 -4.76
C LYS A 130 3.47 15.50 -3.55
N LYS A 131 4.78 15.71 -3.74
CA LYS A 131 5.78 15.76 -2.65
C LYS A 131 5.71 14.53 -1.75
N LEU A 132 5.65 13.35 -2.36
CA LEU A 132 5.49 12.10 -1.63
C LEU A 132 6.76 11.79 -0.82
N LYS A 133 6.56 11.20 0.36
CA LYS A 133 7.66 10.61 1.14
C LYS A 133 7.90 9.21 0.59
N PHE A 134 8.91 9.07 -0.25
CA PHE A 134 9.19 7.84 -0.97
C PHE A 134 10.19 6.94 -0.21
N TYR A 135 9.77 5.71 0.06
CA TYR A 135 10.57 4.68 0.73
C TYR A 135 10.65 3.44 -0.15
N VAL A 136 11.82 2.80 -0.15
CA VAL A 136 12.10 1.60 -0.93
C VAL A 136 12.74 0.55 -0.06
N ILE A 137 12.30 -0.70 -0.24
CA ILE A 137 12.85 -1.87 0.43
C ILE A 137 12.98 -3.00 -0.58
N ASP A 138 14.07 -3.77 -0.51
CA ASP A 138 14.15 -5.07 -1.16
C ASP A 138 13.66 -6.14 -0.18
N ALA A 139 12.35 -6.40 -0.19
CA ALA A 139 11.77 -7.40 0.70
C ALA A 139 12.19 -8.83 0.33
N TYR A 140 12.64 -9.07 -0.91
CA TYR A 140 13.13 -10.38 -1.33
C TYR A 140 14.50 -10.68 -0.75
N GLU A 141 15.42 -9.71 -0.83
CA GLU A 141 16.74 -9.83 -0.23
C GLU A 141 16.62 -10.02 1.30
N VAL A 142 15.77 -9.24 1.96
CA VAL A 142 15.51 -9.39 3.40
C VAL A 142 14.95 -10.76 3.72
N ALA A 143 13.97 -11.26 2.95
CA ALA A 143 13.38 -12.59 3.18
C ALA A 143 14.40 -13.72 3.01
N GLN A 144 15.33 -13.61 2.06
CA GLN A 144 16.42 -14.57 1.91
C GLN A 144 17.38 -14.53 3.10
N LYS A 145 17.81 -13.34 3.52
CA LYS A 145 18.74 -13.16 4.65
C LYS A 145 18.17 -13.66 5.98
N THR A 146 16.85 -13.62 6.15
CA THR A 146 16.17 -14.07 7.38
C THR A 146 15.67 -15.52 7.31
N GLY A 147 15.92 -16.24 6.22
CA GLY A 147 15.48 -17.64 6.05
C GLY A 147 13.98 -17.80 5.79
N MET A 148 13.27 -16.72 5.43
CA MET A 148 11.84 -16.73 5.11
C MET A 148 11.53 -17.14 3.65
N GLY A 149 12.56 -17.42 2.86
CA GLY A 149 12.45 -17.80 1.46
C GLY A 149 11.93 -16.64 0.61
N GLY A 150 10.90 -16.88 -0.21
CA GLY A 150 10.27 -15.86 -1.06
C GLY A 150 9.10 -15.10 -0.43
N ARG A 151 8.87 -15.24 0.89
CA ARG A 151 7.70 -14.64 1.56
C ARG A 151 8.02 -13.22 2.02
N ILE A 152 7.45 -12.24 1.32
CA ILE A 152 7.67 -10.81 1.59
C ILE A 152 6.63 -10.18 2.52
N ASN A 153 5.53 -10.88 2.82
CA ASN A 153 4.37 -10.32 3.50
C ASN A 153 4.66 -9.74 4.90
N THR A 154 5.42 -10.43 5.73
CA THR A 154 5.79 -9.95 7.08
C THR A 154 6.71 -8.73 7.00
N ILE A 155 7.63 -8.73 6.05
CA ILE A 155 8.59 -7.63 5.85
C ILE A 155 7.85 -6.37 5.40
N MET A 156 6.92 -6.51 4.45
CA MET A 156 6.10 -5.39 3.98
C MET A 156 5.05 -4.93 4.99
N GLN A 157 4.78 -5.73 6.03
CA GLN A 157 3.87 -5.38 7.12
C GLN A 157 4.57 -4.57 8.24
N THR A 158 5.89 -4.69 8.37
CA THR A 158 6.68 -4.13 9.48
C THR A 158 6.95 -2.64 9.27
#